data_AF-A0A4R9PCX7-F1
#
_entry.id   AF-A0A4R9PCX7-F1
#
_cell.length_a   1.000
_cell.length_b   1.000
_cell.length_c   1.000
_cell.angle_alpha   90.00
_cell.angle_beta   90.00
_cell.angle_gamma   90.00
#
_symmetry.space_group_name_H-M   'P 1'
#
loop_
_entity.id
_entity.type
_entity.pdbx_description
1 polymer ?
#
loop_
_entity_poly.entity_id
_entity_poly.type
_entity_poly.pdbx_seq_one_letter_code
_entity_poly.pdbx_strand_id
1 'polypeptide(L)'
;KRQTVLVLQGGGALGAYQAGVYQALVEGGVEPDWVIGTSIGAINAALIAGNEPGDRLPRLQEFWEGVSRSSPLDEFFRMMIPSNIFANMGTVMRGIP
;
A
#
# COMPACT_ATOMS: atom_id res chain seq x y z
N LYS A 1 26.27 -7.29 -7.13
CA LYS A 1 25.55 -6.03 -7.46
C LYS A 1 24.69 -5.64 -6.27
N ARG A 2 24.57 -4.35 -5.95
CA ARG A 2 23.62 -3.87 -4.94
C ARG A 2 22.21 -3.94 -5.56
N GLN A 3 21.22 -4.42 -4.79
CA GLN A 3 19.81 -4.43 -5.17
C GLN A 3 19.02 -3.62 -4.15
N THR A 4 18.04 -2.86 -4.64
CA THR A 4 17.09 -2.10 -3.84
C THR A 4 15.75 -2.85 -3.83
N VAL A 5 15.25 -3.16 -2.64
CA VAL A 5 13.99 -3.90 -2.46
C VAL A 5 13.00 -3.03 -1.69
N LEU A 6 11.82 -2.80 -2.28
CA LEU A 6 10.72 -2.10 -1.64
C LEU A 6 9.74 -3.12 -1.03
N VAL A 7 9.51 -3.05 0.28
CA VAL A 7 8.60 -3.97 0.99
C VAL A 7 7.40 -3.19 1.52
N LEU A 8 6.21 -3.56 1.04
CA LEU A 8 4.94 -2.90 1.32
C LEU A 8 4.08 -3.78 2.23
N GLN A 9 3.92 -3.36 3.48
CA GLN A 9 3.13 -4.08 4.48
C GLN A 9 1.62 -3.95 4.20
N GLY A 10 0.82 -4.81 4.83
CA GLY A 10 -0.64 -4.65 4.89
C GLY A 10 -1.07 -3.45 5.77
N GLY A 11 -2.38 -3.27 6.00
CA GLY A 11 -2.88 -2.23 6.93
C GLY A 11 -3.83 -1.19 6.33
N GLY A 12 -4.71 -1.60 5.41
CA GLY A 12 -5.82 -0.78 4.91
C GLY A 12 -5.40 0.60 4.40
N ALA A 13 -5.89 1.67 5.06
CA ALA A 13 -5.68 3.07 4.68
C ALA A 13 -4.21 3.51 4.55
N LEU A 14 -3.26 2.74 5.09
CA LEU A 14 -1.82 2.98 4.90
C LEU A 14 -1.37 2.77 3.44
N GLY A 15 -2.16 2.11 2.60
CA GLY A 15 -1.78 1.85 1.21
C GLY A 15 -1.66 3.11 0.34
N ALA A 16 -2.49 4.14 0.57
CA ALA A 16 -2.39 5.41 -0.16
C ALA A 16 -1.08 6.13 0.17
N TYR A 17 -0.67 6.05 1.45
CA TYR A 17 0.61 6.57 1.89
C TYR A 17 1.78 5.85 1.20
N GLN A 18 1.72 4.53 1.05
CA GLN A 18 2.75 3.75 0.34
C GLN A 18 2.89 4.18 -1.14
N ALA A 19 1.81 4.58 -1.81
CA ALA A 19 1.89 5.12 -3.18
C ALA A 19 2.67 6.45 -3.21
N GLY A 20 2.46 7.32 -2.23
CA GLY A 20 3.26 8.55 -2.06
C GLY A 20 4.74 8.28 -1.74
N VAL A 21 5.03 7.25 -0.94
CA VAL A 21 6.42 6.81 -0.71
C VAL A 21 7.07 6.35 -2.00
N TYR A 22 6.37 5.56 -2.82
CA TYR A 22 6.89 5.14 -4.13
C TYR A 22 7.14 6.34 -5.05
N GLN A 23 6.22 7.32 -5.09
CA GLN A 23 6.41 8.57 -5.84
C GLN A 23 7.68 9.29 -5.42
N ALA A 24 7.90 9.50 -4.11
CA ALA A 24 9.08 10.18 -3.61
C ALA A 24 10.38 9.43 -3.94
N LEU A 25 10.36 8.10 -3.96
CA LEU A 25 11.52 7.29 -4.37
C LEU A 25 11.87 7.54 -5.84
N VAL A 26 10.88 7.49 -6.74
CA VAL A 26 11.08 7.69 -8.18
C VAL A 26 11.55 9.12 -8.47
N GLU A 27 10.93 10.12 -7.85
CA GLU A 27 11.36 11.53 -7.93
C GLU A 27 12.79 11.74 -7.41
N GLY A 28 13.21 10.95 -6.41
CA GLY A 28 14.56 10.90 -5.89
C GLY A 28 15.55 10.07 -6.73
N GLY A 29 15.13 9.54 -7.89
CA GLY A 29 15.95 8.72 -8.77
C GLY A 29 16.21 7.30 -8.27
N VAL A 30 15.42 6.81 -7.32
CA VAL A 30 15.51 5.46 -6.77
C VAL A 30 14.39 4.59 -7.32
N GLU A 31 14.72 3.77 -8.32
CA GLU A 31 13.82 2.72 -8.80
C GLU A 31 14.13 1.39 -8.08
N PRO A 32 13.15 0.75 -7.42
CA PRO A 32 13.35 -0.57 -6.81
C PRO A 32 13.61 -1.65 -7.87
N ASP A 33 14.56 -2.54 -7.61
CA ASP A 33 14.77 -3.75 -8.41
C ASP A 33 13.67 -4.80 -8.12
N TRP A 34 13.16 -4.79 -6.89
CA TRP A 34 12.11 -5.70 -6.43
C TRP A 34 11.08 -4.96 -5.62
N VAL A 35 9.82 -5.38 -5.75
CA VAL A 35 8.70 -4.92 -4.92
C VAL A 35 8.00 -6.12 -4.34
N ILE A 36 7.84 -6.13 -3.02
CA ILE A 36 7.20 -7.21 -2.26
C ILE A 36 6.03 -6.58 -1.52
N GLY A 37 4.87 -7.24 -1.55
CA GLY A 37 3.66 -6.69 -0.94
C GLY A 37 2.82 -7.73 -0.23
N THR A 38 2.16 -7.33 0.87
CA THR A 38 1.14 -8.14 1.56
C THR A 38 -0.18 -7.38 1.63
N SER A 39 -1.31 -8.05 1.32
CA SER A 39 -2.65 -7.45 1.34
C SER A 39 -2.71 -6.18 0.48
N ILE A 40 -3.04 -5.01 1.03
CA ILE A 40 -3.06 -3.75 0.28
C ILE A 40 -1.68 -3.40 -0.32
N GLY A 41 -0.59 -3.76 0.38
CA GLY A 41 0.76 -3.66 -0.16
C GLY A 41 0.99 -4.57 -1.37
N ALA A 42 0.31 -5.72 -1.45
CA ALA A 42 0.37 -6.61 -2.62
C ALA A 42 -0.31 -5.99 -3.85
N ILE A 43 -1.39 -5.23 -3.65
CA ILE A 43 -2.05 -4.49 -4.73
C ILE A 43 -1.10 -3.40 -5.26
N ASN A 44 -0.52 -2.59 -4.37
CA ASN A 44 0.49 -1.60 -4.77
C ASN A 44 1.68 -2.27 -5.48
N ALA A 45 2.19 -3.39 -4.96
CA ALA A 45 3.30 -4.11 -5.58
C ALA A 45 2.94 -4.63 -6.99
N ALA A 46 1.73 -5.14 -7.18
CA ALA A 46 1.24 -5.60 -8.48
C ALA A 46 1.09 -4.43 -9.47
N LEU A 47 0.59 -3.28 -9.03
CA LEU A 47 0.50 -2.08 -9.87
C LEU A 47 1.88 -1.55 -10.27
N ILE A 48 2.85 -1.57 -9.37
CA ILE A 48 4.23 -1.14 -9.68
C ILE A 48 4.91 -2.13 -10.63
N ALA A 49 4.88 -3.43 -10.32
CA ALA A 49 5.58 -4.44 -11.10
C ALA A 49 4.90 -4.76 -12.44
N GLY A 50 3.57 -4.62 -12.51
CA GLY A 50 2.77 -4.97 -13.69
C GLY A 50 2.63 -3.88 -14.74
N ASN A 51 3.22 -2.70 -14.53
CA ASN A 51 3.16 -1.58 -15.47
C ASN A 51 4.56 -1.12 -15.89
N GLU A 52 4.65 -0.60 -17.12
CA GLU A 52 5.84 0.09 -17.63
C GLU A 52 6.20 1.28 -16.73
N PRO A 53 7.50 1.64 -16.57
CA PRO A 53 7.94 2.69 -15.65
C PRO A 53 7.16 4.01 -15.73
N GLY A 54 6.78 4.44 -16.93
CA GLY A 54 6.01 5.68 -17.13
C GLY A 54 4.55 5.61 -16.66
N ASP A 55 3.99 4.40 -16.53
CA ASP A 55 2.57 4.18 -16.21
C ASP A 55 2.35 3.81 -14.73
N ARG A 56 3.40 3.47 -13.97
CA ARG A 56 3.30 3.00 -12.58
C ARG A 56 2.61 4.01 -11.66
N LEU A 57 3.07 5.27 -11.68
CA LEU A 57 2.50 6.34 -10.86
C LEU A 57 1.07 6.72 -11.28
N PRO A 58 0.77 6.94 -12.58
CA PRO A 58 -0.60 7.16 -13.03
C PRO A 58 -1.57 6.05 -12.58
N ARG A 59 -1.17 4.77 -12.70
CA ARG A 59 -2.04 3.64 -12.31
C ARG A 59 -2.23 3.52 -10.80
N LEU A 60 -1.20 3.84 -10.01
CA LEU A 60 -1.36 3.94 -8.56
C LEU A 60 -2.33 5.06 -8.18
N GLN A 61 -2.19 6.24 -8.79
CA GLN A 61 -3.06 7.39 -8.53
C GLN A 61 -4.52 7.08 -8.90
N GLU A 62 -4.75 6.53 -10.10
CA GLU A 62 -6.08 6.13 -10.56
C GLU A 62 -6.74 5.12 -9.60
N PHE A 63 -5.99 4.12 -9.15
CA PHE A 63 -6.48 3.15 -8.17
C PHE A 63 -6.90 3.83 -6.86
N TRP A 64 -6.03 4.67 -6.28
CA TRP A 64 -6.29 5.32 -5.00
C TRP A 64 -7.39 6.39 -5.07
N GLU A 65 -7.50 7.10 -6.18
CA GLU A 65 -8.64 7.98 -6.47
C GLU A 65 -9.95 7.19 -6.54
N GLY A 66 -9.95 6.02 -7.18
CA GLY A 66 -11.09 5.11 -7.22
C GLY A 66 -11.51 4.60 -5.85
N VAL A 67 -10.54 4.24 -5.00
CA VAL A 67 -10.78 3.81 -3.61
C VAL A 67 -11.35 4.94 -2.76
N SER A 68 -10.90 6.18 -2.95
CA SER A 68 -11.36 7.35 -2.17
C SER A 68 -12.84 7.73 -2.40
N ARG A 69 -13.42 7.28 -3.52
CA ARG A 69 -14.84 7.43 -3.81
C ARG A 69 -15.55 6.20 -3.23
N SER A 70 -16.37 6.39 -2.19
CA SER A 70 -17.09 5.33 -1.44
C SER A 70 -17.23 4.02 -2.23
N SER A 71 -16.36 3.06 -1.91
CA SER A 71 -16.12 1.88 -2.73
C SER A 71 -16.64 0.60 -2.06
N PRO A 72 -17.09 -0.42 -2.82
CA PRO A 72 -17.33 -1.75 -2.29
C PRO A 72 -16.12 -2.34 -1.54
N LEU A 73 -14.90 -1.87 -1.83
CA LEU A 73 -13.71 -2.20 -1.05
C LEU A 73 -13.74 -1.61 0.36
N ASP A 74 -14.22 -0.39 0.56
CA ASP A 74 -14.38 0.18 1.91
C ASP A 74 -15.41 -0.60 2.71
N GLU A 75 -16.51 -1.01 2.07
CA GLU A 75 -17.55 -1.82 2.68
C GLU A 75 -17.04 -3.24 2.99
N PHE A 76 -16.29 -3.84 2.07
CA PHE A 76 -15.58 -5.11 2.27
C PHE A 76 -14.54 -5.02 3.39
N PHE A 77 -13.73 -3.96 3.46
CA PHE A 77 -12.76 -3.76 4.55
C PHE A 77 -13.45 -3.55 5.89
N ARG A 78 -14.55 -2.77 5.93
CA ARG A 78 -15.40 -2.64 7.13
C ARG A 78 -16.02 -3.97 7.56
N MET A 79 -16.38 -4.84 6.62
CA MET A 79 -16.96 -6.15 6.88
C MET A 79 -15.91 -7.18 7.32
N MET A 80 -14.73 -7.17 6.70
CA MET A 80 -13.64 -8.14 6.93
C MET A 80 -12.76 -7.78 8.13
N ILE A 81 -12.66 -6.50 8.48
CA ILE A 81 -11.90 -6.03 9.64
C ILE A 81 -12.87 -5.27 10.55
N PRO A 82 -13.44 -5.95 11.58
CA PRO A 82 -14.20 -5.26 12.60
C PRO A 82 -13.33 -4.13 13.15
N SER A 83 -13.90 -2.94 13.31
CA SER A 83 -13.26 -1.74 13.92
C SER A 83 -12.47 -2.06 15.20
N ASN A 84 -12.85 -3.15 15.87
CA ASN A 84 -12.22 -3.70 17.07
C ASN A 84 -10.80 -4.25 16.83
N ILE A 85 -10.45 -4.79 15.65
CA ILE A 85 -9.10 -5.32 15.38
C ILE A 85 -8.07 -4.20 15.19
N PHE A 86 -8.43 -3.09 14.53
CA PHE A 86 -7.55 -1.91 14.43
C PHE A 86 -7.30 -1.27 15.81
N ALA A 87 -8.34 -1.15 16.64
CA ALA A 87 -8.21 -0.68 18.03
C ALA A 87 -7.38 -1.66 18.89
N ASN A 88 -7.56 -2.96 18.69
CA ASN A 88 -6.84 -4.00 19.44
C ASN A 88 -5.40 -4.18 18.96
N MET A 89 -5.06 -3.90 17.70
CA MET A 89 -3.67 -3.94 17.20
C MET A 89 -2.79 -2.87 17.86
N GLY A 90 -3.33 -1.67 18.12
CA GLY A 90 -2.63 -0.66 18.92
C GLY A 90 -2.32 -1.14 20.35
N THR A 91 -3.17 -2.01 20.91
CA THR A 91 -3.01 -2.63 22.23
C THR A 91 -2.00 -3.80 22.20
N VAL A 92 -2.03 -4.63 21.16
CA VAL A 92 -1.07 -5.74 20.96
C VAL A 92 0.35 -5.22 20.70
N MET A 93 0.50 -4.12 19.96
CA MET A 93 1.80 -3.49 19.65
C MET A 93 2.42 -2.72 20.83
N ARG A 94 1.59 -2.13 21.71
CA ARG A 94 2.08 -1.44 22.92
C ARG A 94 2.34 -2.36 24.10
N GLY A 95 1.87 -3.61 24.04
CA GLY A 95 1.82 -4.49 25.20
C GLY A 95 0.74 -4.03 26.19
N ILE A 96 0.08 -5.00 26.82
CA ILE A 96 -0.78 -4.74 27.98
C ILE A 96 0.15 -4.43 29.17
N PRO A 97 -0.12 -3.41 30.01
CA PRO A 97 0.64 -3.23 31.24
C PRO A 97 0.53 -4.44 32.18
#